data_AF-H9W5R1-F1
#
_entry.id   AF-H9W5R1-F1
#
_cell.length_a   1.000
_cell.length_b   1.000
_cell.length_c   1.000
_cell.angle_alpha   90.00
_cell.angle_beta   90.00
_cell.angle_gamma   90.00
#
_symmetry.space_group_name_H-M   'P 1'
#
loop_
_entity.id
_entity.type
_entity.pdbx_description
1 polymer ?
#
loop_
_entity_poly.entity_id
_entity_poly.type
_entity_poly.pdbx_seq_one_letter_code
_entity_poly.pdbx_strand_id
1 'polypeptide(L)' 'RPNAIALVDSFDHTDDYLGSVLGRYDGDVYTHLYREALKDPFNNSAVTEGYKEYIEPIIKQRLHSSK' A
#
# COMPACT_ATOMS: atom_id res chain seq x y z
N ARG A 1 9.71 -29.56 5.98
CA ARG A 1 8.51 -28.74 5.75
C ARG A 1 7.67 -28.47 7.01
N PRO A 2 7.23 -29.45 7.82
CA PRO A 2 6.28 -29.18 8.91
C PRO A 2 6.83 -28.22 9.97
N ASN A 3 8.15 -28.22 10.18
CA ASN A 3 8.80 -27.37 11.19
C ASN A 3 9.22 -26.00 10.67
N ALA A 4 8.88 -25.63 9.44
CA ALA A 4 9.38 -24.39 8.84
C ALA A 4 8.98 -23.14 9.64
N ILE A 5 7.73 -23.10 10.14
CA ILE A 5 7.20 -22.01 10.96
C ILE A 5 7.93 -21.95 12.31
N ALA A 6 7.97 -23.07 13.05
CA ALA A 6 8.65 -23.14 14.34
C ALA A 6 10.15 -22.77 14.27
N LEU A 7 10.83 -23.10 13.17
CA LEU A 7 12.23 -22.73 12.98
C LEU A 7 12.41 -21.20 12.82
N VAL A 8 11.53 -20.51 12.11
CA VAL A 8 11.60 -19.05 11.98
C VAL A 8 11.07 -18.32 13.22
N ASP A 9 10.07 -18.89 13.90
CA ASP A 9 9.54 -18.35 15.16
C ASP A 9 10.59 -18.41 16.29
N SER A 10 11.52 -19.36 16.24
CA SER A 10 12.57 -19.51 17.25
C SER A 10 13.56 -18.34 17.32
N PHE A 11 13.56 -17.46 16.32
CA PHE A 11 14.32 -16.21 16.36
C PHE A 11 13.68 -15.13 17.23
N ASP A 12 12.45 -15.34 17.70
CA ASP A 12 11.71 -14.49 18.65
C ASP A 12 11.68 -13.01 18.22
N HIS A 13 11.46 -12.78 16.92
CA HIS A 13 11.32 -11.44 16.36
C HIS A 13 9.92 -10.91 16.64
N THR A 14 9.84 -9.74 17.27
CA THR A 14 8.57 -9.03 17.45
C THR A 14 8.09 -8.45 16.12
N ASP A 15 6.77 -8.27 15.97
CA ASP A 15 6.17 -7.62 14.79
C ASP A 15 6.79 -6.23 14.54
N ASP A 16 7.09 -5.48 15.60
CA ASP A 16 7.72 -4.15 15.53
C ASP A 16 9.13 -4.21 14.96
N TYR A 17 9.91 -5.23 15.35
CA TYR A 17 11.26 -5.43 14.82
C TYR A 17 11.23 -5.92 13.37
N LEU A 18 10.30 -6.83 13.06
CA LEU A 18 10.17 -7.42 11.73
C LEU A 18 9.66 -6.40 10.69
N GLY A 19 8.80 -5.46 11.10
CA GLY A 19 8.30 -4.38 10.26
C GLY A 19 7.57 -4.87 9.00
N SER A 20 7.01 -6.09 9.03
CA SER A 20 6.46 -6.77 7.86
C SER A 20 5.02 -7.17 8.10
N VAL A 21 4.12 -6.65 7.27
CA VAL A 21 2.71 -7.06 7.27
C VAL A 21 2.53 -8.50 6.79
N LEU A 22 3.37 -8.95 5.85
CA LEU A 22 3.32 -10.32 5.32
C LEU A 22 3.84 -11.36 6.32
N GLY A 23 4.75 -10.94 7.20
CA GLY A 23 5.41 -11.81 8.17
C GLY A 23 4.83 -11.74 9.57
N ARG A 24 3.66 -11.12 9.76
CA ARG A 24 3.02 -10.99 11.09
C ARG A 24 2.87 -12.34 11.77
N TYR A 25 3.15 -12.36 13.07
CA TYR A 25 3.07 -13.57 13.88
C TYR A 25 1.67 -14.20 13.91
N ASP A 26 0.63 -13.37 13.94
CA ASP A 26 -0.78 -13.82 13.99
C ASP A 26 -1.30 -14.37 12.65
N GLY A 27 -0.56 -14.19 11.56
CA GLY A 27 -0.96 -14.59 10.21
C GLY A 27 -2.14 -13.80 9.62
N ASP A 28 -2.62 -12.72 10.25
CA ASP A 28 -3.72 -11.88 9.73
C ASP A 28 -3.20 -10.88 8.68
N VAL A 29 -2.72 -11.43 7.57
CA VAL A 29 -2.02 -10.67 6.52
C VAL A 29 -2.97 -9.76 5.75
N TYR A 30 -4.08 -10.29 5.24
CA TYR A 30 -4.93 -9.54 4.29
C TYR A 30 -5.60 -8.32 4.91
N THR A 31 -6.08 -8.45 6.15
CA THR A 31 -6.70 -7.34 6.88
C THR A 31 -5.70 -6.22 7.11
N HIS A 32 -4.47 -6.56 7.51
CA HIS A 32 -3.44 -5.57 7.78
C HIS A 32 -2.88 -4.95 6.50
N LEU A 33 -2.73 -5.71 5.41
CA LEU A 33 -2.33 -5.14 4.11
C LEU A 33 -3.31 -4.06 3.65
N TYR A 34 -4.61 -4.33 3.79
CA TYR A 34 -5.63 -3.36 3.45
C TYR A 34 -5.54 -2.11 4.34
N ARG A 35 -5.39 -2.29 5.66
CA ARG A 35 -5.25 -1.17 6.61
C ARG A 35 -4.00 -0.33 6.33
N GLU A 36 -2.85 -0.94 6.07
CA GLU A 36 -1.62 -0.21 5.75
C GLU A 36 -1.74 0.56 4.44
N ALA A 37 -2.37 -0.02 3.41
CA ALA A 37 -2.60 0.69 2.15
C ALA A 37 -3.41 1.98 2.36
N LEU A 38 -4.43 1.96 3.22
CA LEU A 38 -5.25 3.15 3.51
C LEU A 38 -4.49 4.28 4.20
N LYS A 39 -3.36 4.00 4.86
CA LYS A 39 -2.55 5.03 5.53
C LYS A 39 -1.65 5.80 4.56
N ASP A 40 -1.48 5.31 3.35
CA ASP A 40 -0.63 5.96 2.36
C ASP A 40 -1.17 7.38 2.04
N PRO A 41 -0.32 8.42 2.05
CA PRO A 41 -0.77 9.80 1.85
C PRO A 41 -1.46 10.03 0.50
N PHE A 42 -1.19 9.21 -0.52
CA PHE A 42 -1.87 9.29 -1.82
C PHE A 42 -3.36 8.90 -1.73
N ASN A 43 -3.75 8.15 -0.70
CA ASN A 43 -5.14 7.73 -0.47
C ASN A 43 -5.95 8.75 0.37
N ASN A 44 -5.35 9.88 0.77
CA ASN A 44 -6.05 10.94 1.52
C ASN A 44 -7.14 11.67 0.72
N SER A 45 -7.09 11.60 -0.62
CA SER A 45 -8.08 12.20 -1.50
C SER A 45 -8.48 11.20 -2.58
N ALA A 46 -9.78 11.12 -2.88
CA ALA A 46 -10.30 10.32 -3.98
C ALA A 46 -9.82 10.82 -5.36
N VAL A 47 -9.45 12.10 -5.47
CA VAL A 47 -8.86 12.70 -6.66
C VAL A 47 -7.46 13.16 -6.34
N THR A 48 -6.47 12.63 -7.06
CA THR A 48 -5.06 12.95 -6.84
C THR A 48 -4.76 14.41 -7.17
N GLU A 49 -3.77 14.98 -6.49
CA GLU A 49 -3.23 16.30 -6.82
C GLU A 49 -2.64 16.29 -8.24
N GLY A 50 -2.86 17.35 -9.01
CA GLY A 50 -2.44 17.42 -10.41
C GLY A 50 -3.43 16.81 -11.39
N TYR A 51 -4.53 16.18 -10.93
CA TYR A 51 -5.54 15.64 -11.84
C TYR A 51 -6.14 16.74 -12.74
N LYS A 52 -6.52 17.90 -12.19
CA LYS A 52 -7.16 18.97 -12.97
C LYS A 52 -6.19 19.65 -13.93
N GLU A 53 -4.93 19.78 -13.50
CA GLU A 53 -3.88 20.50 -14.20
C GLU A 53 -3.31 19.69 -15.36
N TYR A 54 -3.09 18.39 -15.14
CA TYR A 54 -2.31 17.57 -16.05
C TYR A 54 -3.10 16.42 -16.67
N ILE A 55 -4.04 15.81 -15.95
CA ILE A 55 -4.75 14.61 -16.42
C ILE A 55 -6.06 14.97 -17.14
N GLU A 56 -6.88 15.83 -16.53
CA GLU A 56 -8.18 16.25 -17.05
C GLU A 56 -8.11 16.90 -18.45
N PRO A 57 -7.12 17.77 -18.77
CA PRO A 57 -7.02 18.36 -20.09
C PRO A 57 -6.66 17.34 -21.18
N ILE A 58 -5.87 16.30 -20.85
CA ILE A 58 -5.54 15.19 -21.74
C ILE A 58 -6.83 14.41 -22.06
N ILE A 59 -7.56 13.99 -21.01
CA ILE A 59 -8.79 13.20 -21.15
C ILE A 59 -9.84 13.97 -21.97
N LYS A 60 -9.97 15.29 -21.73
CA LYS A 60 -10.94 16.15 -22.44
C LYS A 60 -10.44 16.68 -23.78
N GLN A 61 -9.27 16.25 -24.26
CA GLN A 61 -8.63 16.72 -25.50
C GLN A 61 -8.47 18.24 -25.60
N ARG A 62 -8.42 18.93 -24.46
CA ARG A 62 -8.33 20.40 -24.39
C ARG A 62 -6.92 20.94 -24.67
N LEU A 63 -5.93 20.05 -24.74
CA LEU A 63 -4.54 20.43 -25.03
C LEU A 63 -4.34 20.98 -26.45
N HIS A 64 -5.22 20.64 -27.41
CA HIS A 64 -5.14 21.13 -28.80
C HIS A 64 -6.01 22.36 -29.09
N SER A 65 -6.83 22.82 -28.13
CA SER A 65 -7.70 24.00 -28.31
C SER A 65 -7.02 25.34 -28.01
N SER A 66 -5.71 25.34 -27.68
CA SER A 66 -4.91 26.56 -27.65
C SER A 66 -4.37 26.84 -29.06
N LYS A 67 -5.18 27.55 -29.86
CA LYS A 67 -4.75 28.30 -31.04
C LYS A 67 -5.35 29.70 -30.97
#